data_AF-A0A927D038-F1
#
_entry.id   AF-A0A927D038-F1
#
_cell.length_a   1.000
_cell.length_b   1.000
_cell.length_c   1.000
_cell.angle_alpha   90.00
_cell.angle_beta   90.00
_cell.angle_gamma   90.00
#
_symmetry.space_group_name_H-M   'P 1'
#
loop_
_entity.id
_entity.type
_entity.pdbx_description
1 polymer ?
#
loop_
_entity_poly.entity_id
_entity_poly.type
_entity_poly.pdbx_seq_one_letter_code
_entity_poly.pdbx_strand_id
1 'polypeptide(L)'
;MRQLDPHILLSALWLFILLNIIFRDIHQFVLASHIEMLMTGYYNGIEITEGLMLLGGFLVQVPIAMVLFSLLLKRRICRPVTVLAAIVTTGTLLSSSPTDMDDTFHLIIEIAALMAILWTAWRWPEHKHTAPQSDASSS
;
A
#
# COMPACT_ATOMS: atom_id res chain seq x y z
N MET A 1 -11.20 9.94 18.50
CA MET A 1 -10.98 9.02 17.36
C MET A 1 -11.51 7.65 17.76
N ARG A 2 -12.30 6.97 16.91
CA ARG A 2 -12.79 5.61 17.21
C ARG A 2 -11.62 4.62 17.21
N GLN A 3 -11.61 3.68 18.15
CA GLN A 3 -10.66 2.57 18.11
C GLN A 3 -11.16 1.55 17.08
N LEU A 4 -10.43 1.40 15.98
CA LEU A 4 -10.71 0.41 14.94
C LEU A 4 -9.83 -0.82 15.18
N ASP A 5 -10.34 -2.01 14.85
CA ASP A 5 -9.52 -3.21 14.80
C ASP A 5 -8.34 -2.96 13.83
N PRO A 6 -7.08 -3.22 14.22
CA PRO A 6 -5.94 -2.98 13.35
C PRO A 6 -6.01 -3.72 12.01
N HIS A 7 -6.66 -4.89 11.93
CA HIS A 7 -6.91 -5.58 10.66
C HIS A 7 -7.75 -4.72 9.70
N ILE A 8 -8.84 -4.15 10.22
CA ILE A 8 -9.76 -3.29 9.45
C ILE A 8 -9.08 -1.99 9.07
N LEU A 9 -8.35 -1.36 10.00
CA LEU A 9 -7.64 -0.12 9.73
C LEU A 9 -6.57 -0.32 8.65
N LEU A 10 -5.82 -1.42 8.70
CA LEU A 10 -4.78 -1.71 7.71
C LEU A 10 -5.40 -1.99 6.34
N SER A 11 -6.47 -2.78 6.27
CA SER A 11 -7.23 -3.02 5.04
C SER A 11 -7.75 -1.72 4.43
N ALA A 12 -8.32 -0.84 5.25
CA ALA A 12 -8.82 0.47 4.82
C ALA A 12 -7.70 1.40 4.33
N LEU A 13 -6.53 1.38 4.96
CA LEU A 13 -5.37 2.16 4.51
C LEU A 13 -4.82 1.65 3.17
N TRP A 14 -4.75 0.34 2.96
CA TRP A 14 -4.38 -0.24 1.66
C TRP A 14 -5.38 0.12 0.57
N LEU A 15 -6.68 0.07 0.88
CA LEU A 15 -7.72 0.49 -0.03
C LEU A 15 -7.61 1.99 -0.35
N PHE A 16 -7.31 2.81 0.66
CA PHE A 16 -7.11 4.25 0.49
C PHE A 16 -5.94 4.54 -0.46
N ILE A 17 -4.80 3.88 -0.31
CA ILE A 17 -3.67 4.00 -1.24
C ILE A 17 -4.08 3.57 -2.64
N LEU A 18 -4.71 2.39 -2.76
CA LEU A 18 -5.12 1.85 -4.06
C LEU A 18 -6.04 2.82 -4.80
N LEU A 19 -6.99 3.45 -4.09
CA LEU A 19 -7.86 4.47 -4.68
C LEU A 19 -7.07 5.70 -5.12
N ASN A 20 -6.12 6.20 -4.33
CA ASN A 20 -5.31 7.36 -4.74
C ASN A 20 -4.50 7.05 -6.01
N ILE A 21 -3.87 5.88 -6.09
CA ILE A 21 -3.13 5.45 -7.28
C ILE A 21 -4.06 5.37 -8.50
N ILE A 22 -5.22 4.72 -8.37
CA ILE A 22 -6.18 4.60 -9.47
C ILE A 22 -6.68 5.98 -9.93
N PHE A 23 -7.01 6.87 -8.99
CA PHE A 23 -7.49 8.20 -9.35
C PHE A 23 -6.40 9.05 -10.00
N ARG A 24 -5.16 8.99 -9.52
CA ARG A 24 -4.00 9.62 -10.17
C ARG A 24 -3.86 9.12 -11.61
N ASP A 25 -3.83 7.80 -11.80
CA ASP A 25 -3.65 7.20 -13.11
C ASP A 25 -4.78 7.60 -14.08
N ILE A 26 -6.04 7.64 -13.61
CA ILE A 26 -7.17 8.13 -14.41
C ILE A 26 -7.04 9.62 -14.72
N HIS A 27 -6.64 10.43 -13.74
CA HIS A 27 -6.55 11.87 -13.87
C HIS A 27 -5.47 12.29 -14.87
N GLN A 28 -4.35 11.57 -14.93
CA GLN A 28 -3.26 11.82 -15.89
C GLN A 28 -3.71 11.73 -17.37
N PHE A 29 -4.75 10.94 -17.69
CA PHE A 29 -5.30 10.88 -19.06
C PHE A 29 -5.89 12.21 -19.55
N VAL A 30 -6.12 13.18 -18.66
CA VAL A 30 -6.57 14.53 -19.05
C VAL A 30 -5.45 15.33 -19.72
N LEU A 31 -4.18 14.99 -19.47
CA LEU A 31 -3.04 15.68 -20.07
C LEU A 31 -2.71 15.14 -21.47
N ALA A 32 -2.67 16.04 -22.46
CA ALA A 32 -2.29 15.69 -23.82
C ALA A 32 -0.88 15.08 -23.92
N SER A 33 0.06 15.59 -23.11
CA SER A 33 1.43 15.06 -23.03
C SER A 33 1.46 13.59 -22.58
N HIS A 34 0.57 13.20 -21.66
CA HIS A 34 0.46 11.82 -21.20
C HIS A 34 -0.06 10.90 -22.31
N ILE A 35 -1.11 11.34 -23.04
CA ILE A 35 -1.65 10.58 -24.17
C ILE A 35 -0.60 10.39 -25.27
N GLU A 36 0.16 11.45 -25.59
CA GLU A 36 1.22 11.39 -26.60
C GLU A 36 2.32 10.38 -26.24
N MET A 37 2.75 10.35 -24.97
CA MET A 37 3.67 9.33 -24.45
C MET A 37 3.14 7.91 -24.70
N LEU A 38 1.88 7.65 -24.36
CA LEU A 38 1.26 6.34 -24.59
C LEU A 38 1.17 5.98 -26.08
N MET A 39 0.86 6.94 -26.95
CA MET A 39 0.79 6.71 -28.40
C MET A 39 2.15 6.41 -29.03
N THR A 40 3.22 7.00 -28.50
CA THR A 40 4.59 6.76 -28.99
C THR A 40 5.17 5.44 -28.48
N GLY A 41 4.55 4.82 -27.48
CA GLY A 41 5.09 3.64 -26.80
C GLY A 41 6.23 3.96 -25.83
N TYR A 42 6.45 5.23 -25.49
CA TYR A 42 7.46 5.66 -24.54
C TYR A 42 6.83 6.41 -23.37
N TYR A 43 7.08 5.95 -22.15
CA TYR A 43 6.64 6.61 -20.93
C TYR A 43 7.85 7.19 -20.18
N ASN A 44 7.90 8.51 -20.00
CA ASN A 44 9.05 9.21 -19.39
C ASN A 44 10.41 8.81 -20.01
N GLY A 45 10.44 8.60 -21.33
CA GLY A 45 11.64 8.19 -22.07
C GLY A 45 11.99 6.69 -21.99
N ILE A 46 11.18 5.89 -21.30
CA ILE A 46 11.34 4.43 -21.22
C ILE A 46 10.36 3.76 -22.18
N GLU A 47 10.84 2.84 -22.99
CA GLU A 47 10.00 2.04 -23.89
C GLU A 47 9.05 1.13 -23.11
N ILE A 48 7.76 1.19 -23.43
CA ILE A 48 6.73 0.35 -22.82
C ILE A 48 6.78 -1.03 -23.49
N THR A 49 7.58 -1.93 -22.91
CA THR A 49 7.68 -3.32 -23.37
C THR A 49 6.61 -4.22 -22.73
N GLU A 50 6.30 -5.35 -23.37
CA GLU A 50 5.38 -6.36 -22.82
C GLU A 50 5.84 -6.86 -21.43
N GLY A 51 7.15 -7.04 -21.25
CA GLY A 51 7.73 -7.44 -19.96
C GLY A 51 7.56 -6.37 -18.87
N LEU A 52 7.70 -5.09 -19.21
CA LEU A 52 7.46 -3.99 -18.28
C LEU A 52 5.99 -3.90 -17.88
N MET A 53 5.08 -4.07 -18.85
CA MET A 53 3.63 -4.12 -18.60
C MET A 53 3.25 -5.27 -17.66
N LEU A 54 3.81 -6.46 -17.89
CA LEU A 54 3.58 -7.62 -17.02
C LEU A 54 4.10 -7.37 -15.60
N LEU A 55 5.31 -6.81 -15.48
CA LEU A 55 5.89 -6.45 -14.19
C LEU A 55 5.02 -5.43 -13.44
N GLY A 56 4.56 -4.37 -14.12
CA GLY A 56 3.65 -3.38 -13.56
C GLY A 56 2.37 -4.03 -13.02
N GLY A 57 1.77 -4.95 -13.79
CA GLY A 57 0.61 -5.73 -13.36
C GLY A 57 0.85 -6.53 -12.08
N PHE A 58 2.00 -7.20 -11.95
CA PHE A 58 2.36 -7.90 -10.71
C PHE A 58 2.55 -6.97 -9.52
N LEU A 59 3.15 -5.80 -9.72
CA LEU A 59 3.39 -4.82 -8.66
C LEU A 59 2.08 -4.23 -8.13
N VAL A 60 1.11 -3.92 -9.01
CA VAL A 60 -0.23 -3.45 -8.62
C VAL A 60 -1.02 -4.50 -7.83
N GLN A 61 -0.76 -5.79 -8.04
CA GLN A 61 -1.42 -6.84 -7.25
C GLN A 61 -0.99 -6.85 -5.78
N VAL A 62 0.14 -6.25 -5.43
CA VAL A 62 0.61 -6.17 -4.04
C VAL A 62 -0.36 -5.39 -3.13
N PRO A 63 -0.69 -4.10 -3.42
CA PRO A 63 -1.66 -3.37 -2.62
C PRO A 63 -3.05 -3.99 -2.68
N ILE A 64 -3.48 -4.52 -3.84
CA ILE A 64 -4.78 -5.21 -3.98
C ILE A 64 -4.86 -6.42 -3.05
N ALA A 65 -3.84 -7.29 -3.05
CA ALA A 65 -3.78 -8.45 -2.18
C ALA A 65 -3.74 -8.05 -0.71
N MET A 66 -3.04 -6.96 -0.37
CA MET A 66 -2.97 -6.46 1.01
C MET A 66 -4.31 -6.01 1.58
N VAL A 67 -5.25 -5.52 0.75
CA VAL A 67 -6.62 -5.20 1.20
C VAL A 67 -7.27 -6.43 1.82
N LEU A 68 -7.13 -7.60 1.19
CA LEU A 68 -7.67 -8.87 1.67
C LEU A 68 -6.80 -9.47 2.79
N PHE A 69 -5.49 -9.52 2.59
CA PHE A 69 -4.57 -10.16 3.53
C PHE A 69 -4.53 -9.46 4.88
N SER A 70 -4.75 -8.15 4.92
CA SER A 70 -4.89 -7.41 6.18
C SER A 70 -6.03 -7.94 7.05
N LEU A 71 -7.10 -8.48 6.44
CA LEU A 71 -8.26 -9.05 7.15
C LEU A 71 -8.10 -10.54 7.47
N LEU A 72 -7.41 -11.28 6.59
CA LEU A 72 -7.34 -12.75 6.65
C LEU A 72 -6.14 -13.27 7.46
N LEU A 73 -5.00 -12.59 7.41
CA LEU A 73 -3.77 -13.10 8.03
C LEU A 73 -3.78 -12.83 9.52
N LYS A 74 -3.34 -13.83 10.31
CA LYS A 74 -3.02 -13.62 11.73
C LYS A 74 -1.92 -12.57 11.84
N ARG A 75 -2.00 -11.72 12.86
CA ARG A 75 -1.06 -10.62 13.10
C ARG A 75 0.44 -10.98 12.97
N ARG A 76 0.84 -12.15 13.48
CA ARG A 76 2.24 -12.62 13.43
C ARG A 76 2.80 -12.68 12.01
N ILE A 77 1.95 -13.00 11.03
CA ILE A 77 2.29 -13.08 9.61
C ILE A 77 1.96 -11.75 8.92
N CYS A 78 0.86 -11.10 9.30
CA CYS A 78 0.43 -9.83 8.73
C CYS A 78 1.52 -8.77 8.82
N ARG A 79 2.19 -8.61 9.98
CA ARG A 79 3.22 -7.58 10.18
C ARG A 79 4.41 -7.66 9.20
N PRO A 80 5.17 -8.78 9.09
CA PRO A 80 6.28 -8.85 8.14
C PRO A 80 5.81 -8.74 6.67
N VAL A 81 4.64 -9.30 6.36
CA VAL A 81 4.06 -9.23 5.02
C VAL A 81 3.68 -7.80 4.63
N THR A 82 3.08 -7.03 5.55
CA THR A 82 2.78 -5.61 5.33
C THR A 82 4.03 -4.77 5.12
N VAL A 83 5.11 -5.04 5.88
CA VAL A 83 6.38 -4.31 5.70
C VAL A 83 6.97 -4.60 4.32
N LEU A 84 7.00 -5.88 3.90
CA LEU A 84 7.48 -6.25 2.57
C LEU A 84 6.63 -5.59 1.47
N ALA A 85 5.30 -5.63 1.60
CA ALA A 85 4.38 -5.01 0.65
C ALA A 85 4.56 -3.48 0.57
N ALA A 86 4.78 -2.82 1.70
CA ALA A 86 5.03 -1.39 1.76
C ALA A 86 6.36 -1.01 1.08
N ILE A 87 7.40 -1.83 1.24
CA ILE A 87 8.69 -1.63 0.54
C ILE A 87 8.50 -1.74 -0.98
N VAL A 88 7.84 -2.81 -1.43
CA VAL A 88 7.58 -3.02 -2.86
C VAL A 88 6.74 -1.87 -3.44
N THR A 89 5.67 -1.48 -2.77
CA THR A 89 4.78 -0.39 -3.20
C THR A 89 5.54 0.94 -3.25
N THR A 90 6.33 1.26 -2.22
CA THR A 90 7.19 2.47 -2.21
C THR A 90 8.17 2.48 -3.39
N GLY A 91 8.84 1.35 -3.66
CA GLY A 91 9.76 1.23 -4.79
C GLY A 91 9.07 1.44 -6.14
N THR A 92 7.80 1.04 -6.24
CA THR A 92 6.97 1.24 -7.43
C THR A 92 6.58 2.70 -7.61
N LEU A 93 6.24 3.40 -6.51
CA LEU A 93 5.89 4.83 -6.57
C LEU A 93 7.10 5.71 -6.91
N LEU A 94 8.29 5.32 -6.44
CA LEU A 94 9.52 6.07 -6.67
C LEU A 94 10.24 5.70 -7.96
N SER A 95 9.74 4.74 -8.75
CA SER A 95 10.37 4.34 -10.01
C SER A 95 10.23 5.39 -11.11
N SER A 96 9.35 6.38 -10.93
CA SER A 96 9.17 7.49 -11.85
C SER A 96 9.14 8.80 -11.08
N SER A 97 9.87 9.80 -11.57
CA SER A 97 9.83 11.13 -10.97
C SER A 97 8.49 11.81 -11.29
N PRO A 98 7.94 12.59 -10.34
CA PRO A 98 6.76 13.39 -10.62
C PRO A 98 7.03 14.36 -11.77
N THR A 99 6.09 14.44 -12.70
CA THR A 99 6.23 15.27 -13.91
C THR A 99 5.59 16.64 -13.73
N ASP A 100 4.59 16.72 -12.85
CA ASP A 100 3.84 17.94 -12.57
C ASP A 100 3.42 18.06 -11.08
N MET A 101 2.66 19.11 -10.78
CA MET A 101 2.18 19.40 -9.42
C MET A 101 1.13 18.39 -8.93
N ASP A 102 0.34 17.80 -9.84
CA ASP A 102 -0.69 16.82 -9.52
C ASP A 102 -0.06 15.49 -9.12
N ASP A 103 0.93 15.03 -9.88
CA ASP A 103 1.76 13.86 -9.56
C ASP A 103 2.42 14.02 -8.19
N THR A 104 2.99 15.20 -7.93
CA THR A 104 3.68 15.51 -6.67
C THR A 104 2.71 15.44 -5.49
N PHE A 105 1.49 15.97 -5.65
CA PHE A 105 0.46 15.95 -4.61
C PHE A 105 0.02 14.52 -4.27
N HIS A 106 -0.29 13.71 -5.28
CA HIS A 106 -0.65 12.30 -5.08
C HIS A 106 0.50 11.52 -4.42
N LEU A 107 1.74 11.71 -4.86
CA LEU A 107 2.91 11.05 -4.28
C LEU A 107 3.07 11.36 -2.79
N ILE A 108 2.87 12.62 -2.37
CA ILE A 108 2.95 13.01 -0.96
C ILE A 108 1.87 12.29 -0.13
N ILE A 109 0.64 12.21 -0.63
CA ILE A 109 -0.46 11.52 0.05
C ILE A 109 -0.19 10.02 0.15
N GLU A 110 0.29 9.40 -0.93
CA GLU A 110 0.61 7.97 -0.98
C GLU A 110 1.74 7.61 0.00
N ILE A 111 2.81 8.43 0.05
CA ILE A 111 3.91 8.28 1.02
C ILE A 111 3.38 8.42 2.46
N ALA A 112 2.53 9.42 2.72
CA ALA A 112 1.95 9.63 4.05
C ALA A 112 1.07 8.43 4.47
N ALA A 113 0.31 7.86 3.55
CA ALA A 113 -0.50 6.67 3.79
C ALA A 113 0.38 5.42 4.04
N LEU A 114 1.47 5.23 3.30
CA LEU A 114 2.42 4.14 3.53
C LEU A 114 3.08 4.24 4.92
N MET A 115 3.44 5.46 5.33
CA MET A 115 3.94 5.72 6.68
C MET A 115 2.89 5.37 7.74
N ALA A 116 1.62 5.69 7.51
CA ALA A 116 0.52 5.30 8.40
C ALA A 116 0.31 3.78 8.46
N ILE A 117 0.47 3.06 7.34
CA ILE A 117 0.42 1.59 7.29
C ILE A 117 1.54 0.99 8.13
N LEU A 118 2.78 1.42 7.93
CA LEU A 118 3.95 0.94 8.68
C LEU A 118 3.80 1.24 10.17
N TRP A 119 3.34 2.44 10.51
CA TRP A 119 3.06 2.82 11.88
C TRP A 119 2.00 1.93 12.52
N THR A 120 0.89 1.67 11.82
CA THR A 120 -0.20 0.81 12.30
C THR A 120 0.29 -0.63 12.51
N ALA A 121 1.07 -1.17 11.57
CA ALA A 121 1.67 -2.49 11.68
C ALA A 121 2.67 -2.60 12.86
N TRP A 122 3.39 -1.52 13.18
CA TRP A 122 4.31 -1.47 14.32
C TRP A 122 3.63 -1.27 15.67
N ARG A 123 2.63 -0.42 15.76
CA ARG A 123 1.95 -0.06 17.02
C ARG A 123 1.06 -1.18 17.55
N TRP A 124 0.76 -2.20 16.73
CA TRP A 124 -0.11 -3.31 17.09
C TRP A 124 0.39 -4.02 18.36
N PRO A 125 -0.34 -3.95 19.50
CA PRO A 125 0.13 -4.47 20.79
C PRO A 125 0.02 -5.99 20.90
N GLU A 126 1.07 -6.69 21.34
CA GLU A 126 1.08 -8.15 21.62
C GLU A 126 -0.06 -8.45 22.59
N HIS A 127 -1.11 -9.16 22.14
CA HIS A 127 -2.04 -9.73 23.11
C HIS A 127 -1.27 -10.85 23.80
N LYS A 128 -0.57 -10.50 24.88
CA LYS A 128 -0.04 -11.48 25.83
C LYS A 128 -1.25 -12.28 26.30
N HIS A 129 -1.28 -13.56 25.98
CA HIS A 129 -2.10 -14.51 26.72
C HIS A 129 -1.68 -14.40 28.19
N THR A 130 -2.43 -13.62 28.98
CA THR A 130 -2.42 -13.79 30.43
C THR A 130 -3.03 -15.16 30.68
N ALA A 131 -2.18 -16.14 31.01
CA ALA A 131 -2.62 -17.42 31.53
C ALA A 131 -3.59 -17.16 32.70
N PRO A 132 -4.67 -17.96 32.85
CA PRO A 132 -5.52 -17.86 34.02
C PRO A 132 -4.65 -18.14 35.25
N GLN A 133 -4.47 -17.11 36.07
CA GLN A 133 -3.90 -17.24 37.40
C GLN A 133 -4.90 -18.08 38.19
N SER A 134 -4.61 -19.38 38.30
CA SER A 134 -5.37 -20.28 39.15
C SER A 134 -5.14 -19.83 40.59
N ASP A 135 -6.14 -19.16 41.14
CA ASP A 135 -6.34 -19.05 42.57
C ASP A 135 -6.37 -20.47 43.14
N ALA A 136 -5.22 -20.90 43.68
CA ALA A 136 -5.13 -22.02 44.61
C ALA A 136 -4.65 -21.47 45.95
N SER A 137 -5.42 -20.51 46.49
CA SER A 137 -5.53 -20.34 47.93
C SER A 137 -6.33 -21.53 48.48
N SER A 138 -5.64 -22.62 48.81
CA SER A 138 -6.16 -23.66 49.69
C SER A 138 -5.02 -24.54 50.17
N SER A 139 -4.40 -24.14 51.28
CA SER A 139 -4.00 -24.99 52.42
C SER A 139 -3.37 -24.12 53.50
#